data_AF-A0A660QVN3-F1
#
_entry.id   AF-A0A660QVN3-F1
#
_cell.length_a   1.000
_cell.length_b   1.000
_cell.length_c   1.000
_cell.angle_alpha   90.00
_cell.angle_beta   90.00
_cell.angle_gamma   90.00
#
_symmetry.space_group_name_H-M   'P 1'
#
loop_
_entity.id
_entity.type
_entity.pdbx_description
1 polymer ?
#
loop_
_entity_poly.entity_id
_entity_poly.type
_entity_poly.pdbx_seq_one_letter_code
_entity_poly.pdbx_strand_id
1 'polypeptide(L)' 'MKMQLTIATTLLAGFATAATYPIVDTGQTAAYDTYAGQDAQYAANPPSYKDNGDGTVSDLVTGLMWTQ' A
#
# COMPACT_ATOMS: atom_id res chain seq x y z
N MET A 1 6.98 -40.55 -42.75
CA MET A 1 7.55 -39.33 -42.11
C MET A 1 6.66 -38.95 -40.93
N LYS A 2 7.12 -39.13 -39.69
CA LYS A 2 6.39 -38.70 -38.48
C LYS A 2 6.93 -37.32 -38.10
N MET A 3 6.14 -36.27 -38.34
CA MET A 3 6.48 -34.91 -37.92
C MET A 3 5.99 -34.73 -36.48
N GLN A 4 6.91 -34.65 -35.52
CA GLN A 4 6.56 -34.33 -34.15
C GLN A 4 6.57 -32.81 -33.98
N LEU A 5 5.42 -32.24 -33.60
CA LEU A 5 5.28 -30.83 -33.29
C LEU A 5 5.53 -30.65 -31.79
N THR A 6 6.70 -30.12 -31.42
CA THR A 6 7.00 -29.78 -30.02
C THR A 6 6.54 -28.35 -29.75
N ILE A 7 5.41 -28.19 -29.06
CA ILE A 7 4.97 -26.89 -28.55
C ILE A 7 5.69 -26.66 -27.22
N ALA A 8 6.64 -25.72 -27.20
CA ALA A 8 7.29 -25.30 -25.97
C ALA A 8 6.33 -24.38 -25.19
N THR A 9 5.60 -24.96 -24.23
CA THR A 9 4.77 -24.16 -23.31
C THR A 9 5.67 -23.50 -22.27
N THR A 10 6.02 -22.23 -22.46
CA THR A 10 6.72 -21.46 -21.43
C THR A 10 5.71 -21.10 -20.33
N LEU A 11 5.85 -21.71 -19.15
CA LEU A 11 5.06 -21.37 -17.98
C LEU A 11 5.61 -20.06 -17.39
N LEU A 12 4.91 -18.93 -17.58
CA LEU A 12 5.17 -17.72 -16.81
C LEU A 12 4.61 -17.93 -15.40
N ALA A 13 5.48 -18.28 -14.45
CA ALA A 13 5.13 -18.25 -13.04
C ALA A 13 4.90 -16.77 -12.65
N GLY A 14 3.63 -16.38 -12.50
CA GLY A 14 3.28 -15.09 -11.94
C GLY A 14 3.63 -15.06 -10.46
N PHE A 15 4.61 -14.25 -10.06
CA PHE A 15 4.83 -13.94 -8.65
C PHE A 15 3.73 -12.98 -8.20
N ALA A 16 2.96 -13.36 -7.18
CA ALA A 16 2.09 -12.42 -6.50
C ALA A 16 2.96 -11.43 -5.72
N THR A 17 2.97 -10.16 -6.13
CA THR A 17 3.59 -9.10 -5.35
C THR A 17 2.78 -8.92 -4.08
N ALA A 18 3.43 -8.97 -2.90
CA ALA A 18 2.79 -8.57 -1.67
C ALA A 18 2.26 -7.14 -1.85
N ALA A 19 0.95 -6.95 -1.64
CA ALA A 19 0.37 -5.62 -1.68
C ALA A 19 1.04 -4.78 -0.58
N THR A 20 1.66 -3.67 -0.97
CA THR A 20 2.11 -2.66 -0.02
C THR A 20 0.89 -1.93 0.50
N TYR A 21 0.59 -2.09 1.78
CA TYR A 21 -0.41 -1.28 2.48
C TYR A 21 0.31 -0.14 3.17
N PRO A 22 0.40 1.06 2.55
CA PRO A 22 0.98 2.21 3.22
C PRO A 22 0.12 2.55 4.44
N ILE A 23 0.77 2.96 5.54
CA ILE A 23 0.09 3.43 6.74
C ILE A 23 0.29 4.94 6.84
N VAL A 24 -0.77 5.65 7.18
CA VAL A 24 -0.76 7.09 7.41
C VAL A 24 -0.05 7.40 8.73
N ASP A 25 0.84 8.38 8.71
CA ASP A 25 1.52 8.93 9.87
C ASP A 25 0.52 9.67 10.77
N THR A 26 0.70 9.61 12.10
CA THR A 26 -0.23 10.29 13.02
C THR A 26 0.10 11.77 13.22
N GLY A 27 1.28 12.21 12.77
CA GLY A 27 1.82 13.54 12.97
C GLY A 27 2.41 13.75 14.36
N GLN A 28 2.56 12.71 15.18
CA GLN A 28 3.14 12.85 16.51
C GLN A 28 4.66 13.02 16.38
N THR A 29 5.14 14.21 16.71
CA THR A 29 6.57 14.54 16.64
C THR A 29 7.32 14.36 17.95
N ALA A 30 6.61 14.02 19.04
CA ALA A 30 7.21 13.83 20.36
C ALA A 30 7.19 12.35 20.76
N ALA A 31 8.34 11.86 21.24
CA ALA A 31 8.45 10.60 21.96
C ALA A 31 8.51 10.87 23.47
N TYR A 32 7.90 10.03 24.29
CA TYR A 32 7.86 10.20 25.75
C TYR A 32 9.01 9.47 26.47
N ASP A 33 9.69 8.56 25.77
CA ASP A 33 10.84 7.80 26.27
C ASP A 33 11.71 7.27 25.11
N THR A 34 12.60 6.31 25.40
CA THR A 34 13.50 5.70 24.42
C THR A 34 13.05 4.32 23.93
N TYR A 35 11.87 3.82 24.31
CA TYR A 35 11.36 2.54 23.83
C TYR A 35 10.94 2.66 22.36
N ALA A 36 11.19 1.59 21.59
CA ALA A 36 10.89 1.55 20.16
C ALA A 36 9.37 1.44 19.88
N GLY A 37 8.96 1.87 18.69
CA GLY A 37 7.58 1.75 18.21
C GLY A 37 6.73 3.01 18.37
N GLN A 38 7.31 4.12 18.83
CA GLN A 38 6.60 5.41 18.90
C GLN A 38 6.64 6.10 17.53
N ASP A 39 5.56 6.76 17.15
CA ASP A 39 5.40 7.43 15.86
C ASP A 39 6.55 8.41 15.56
N ALA A 40 6.88 9.27 16.54
CA ALA A 40 7.95 10.27 16.45
C ALA A 40 9.36 9.72 16.13
N GLN A 41 9.55 8.40 16.26
CA GLN A 41 10.82 7.73 15.95
C GLN A 41 10.94 7.34 14.47
N TYR A 42 9.86 7.43 13.70
CA TYR A 42 9.79 7.01 12.32
C TYR A 42 9.35 8.17 11.42
N ALA A 43 9.88 8.21 10.20
CA ALA A 43 9.31 9.03 9.15
C ALA A 43 8.33 8.15 8.36
N ALA A 44 7.03 8.44 8.43
CA ALA A 44 6.01 7.74 7.67
C ALA A 44 5.28 8.68 6.68
N ASN A 45 4.18 8.21 6.09
CA ASN A 45 3.45 8.92 5.04
C ASN A 45 2.59 10.04 5.65
N PRO A 46 2.84 11.33 5.37
CA PRO A 46 2.01 12.40 5.93
C PRO A 46 0.54 12.25 5.54
N PRO A 47 -0.42 12.60 6.43
CA PRO A 47 -1.84 12.56 6.10
C PRO A 47 -2.17 13.35 4.83
N SER A 48 -2.93 12.72 3.93
CA SER A 48 -3.39 13.35 2.68
C SER A 48 -4.82 12.91 2.37
N TYR A 49 -5.77 13.81 2.58
CA TYR A 49 -7.19 13.54 2.41
C TYR A 49 -7.80 14.47 1.36
N LYS A 50 -8.75 13.92 0.59
CA LYS A 50 -9.53 14.66 -0.39
C LYS A 50 -11.02 14.48 -0.08
N ASP A 51 -11.72 15.59 0.12
CA ASP A 51 -13.17 15.62 0.02
C ASP A 51 -13.59 15.49 -1.45
N ASN A 52 -14.48 14.54 -1.76
CA ASN A 52 -14.94 14.29 -3.12
C ASN A 52 -16.19 15.12 -3.49
N GLY A 53 -16.83 15.79 -2.52
CA GLY A 53 -18.01 16.61 -2.75
C GLY A 53 -19.31 15.82 -2.98
N ASP A 54 -19.27 14.50 -2.81
CA ASP A 54 -20.41 13.58 -2.97
C ASP A 54 -20.80 12.87 -1.65
N GLY A 55 -20.30 13.38 -0.53
CA GLY A 55 -20.46 12.76 0.79
C GLY A 55 -19.41 11.71 1.12
N THR A 56 -18.36 11.57 0.31
CA THR A 56 -17.22 10.69 0.60
C THR A 56 -15.90 11.46 0.75
N VAL A 57 -14.95 10.83 1.45
CA VAL A 57 -13.56 11.31 1.58
C VAL A 57 -12.62 10.20 1.17
N SER A 58 -11.61 10.53 0.38
CA SER A 58 -10.54 9.63 -0.03
C SER A 58 -9.25 9.90 0.75
N ASP A 59 -8.64 8.83 1.24
CA ASP A 59 -7.25 8.82 1.72
C ASP A 59 -6.30 8.57 0.54
N LEU A 60 -5.51 9.58 0.20
CA LEU A 60 -4.59 9.53 -0.93
C LEU A 60 -3.30 8.75 -0.60
N VAL A 61 -3.05 8.41 0.66
CA VAL A 61 -1.96 7.52 1.06
C VAL A 61 -2.38 6.07 0.87
N THR A 62 -3.53 5.68 1.44
CA THR A 62 -3.97 4.27 1.46
C THR A 62 -4.81 3.88 0.25
N GLY A 63 -5.40 4.85 -0.45
CA GLY A 63 -6.40 4.61 -1.50
C GLY A 63 -7.76 4.18 -0.97
N LEU A 64 -7.97 4.17 0.36
CA LEU A 64 -9.26 3.88 0.97
C LEU A 64 -10.20 5.09 0.87
N MET A 65 -11.50 4.83 0.95
CA MET A 65 -12.55 5.84 0.89
C MET A 65 -13.64 5.51 1.91
N TRP A 66 -14.19 6.54 2.54
CA TRP A 66 -15.29 6.41 3.50
C TRP A 66 -16.35 7.47 3.26
N THR A 67 -17.57 7.16 3.70
CA THR A 67 -18.67 8.12 3.75
C THR A 67 -18.49 9.04 4.96
N GLN A 68 -18.86 10.32 4.82
CA GLN A 68 -18.95 11.27 5.93
C GLN A 68 -20.20 11.04 6.79
#